data_AF-A0A382JMD0-F1
#
_entry.id   AF-A0A382JMD0-F1
#
_cell.length_a   1.000
_cell.length_b   1.000
_cell.length_c   1.000
_cell.angle_alpha   90.00
_cell.angle_beta   90.00
_cell.angle_gamma   90.00
#
_symmetry.space_group_name_H-M   'P 1'
#
loop_
_entity.id
_entity.type
_entity.pdbx_description
1 polymer ?
#
loop_
_entity_poly.entity_id
_entity_poly.type
_entity_poly.pdbx_seq_one_letter_code
_entity_poly.pdbx_strand_id
1 'polypeptide(L)'
;YAGAVILNKKINTKLLKDSKLLSKQNREKLNIYIKKNSSWSIGKASVKEIEKFNILNASLLAMKRAIKKLDKKPNLVIIDGNKIPEIKNYNLKSIIKADQKIPSVSAASIIAKVSRDKFIRKLSKKFKNYGWETNCGYGTKKHLLALKKFGATHHHRKTFAPIHKI
;
A
#
# COMPACT_ATOMS: atom_id res chain seq x y z
N TYR A 1 -2.70 -2.27 2.42
CA TYR A 1 -2.35 -0.89 2.79
C TYR A 1 -2.74 0.00 1.63
N ALA A 2 -3.29 1.17 1.91
CA ALA A 2 -3.60 2.21 0.95
C ALA A 2 -3.12 3.55 1.53
N GLY A 3 -2.65 4.45 0.67
CA GLY A 3 -2.34 5.82 1.00
C GLY A 3 -3.41 6.74 0.44
N ALA A 4 -3.64 7.88 1.09
CA ALA A 4 -4.36 8.99 0.50
C ALA A 4 -3.50 10.25 0.68
N VAL A 5 -3.41 11.09 -0.35
CA VAL A 5 -2.53 12.26 -0.36
C VAL A 5 -3.24 13.44 -1.03
N ILE A 6 -3.22 14.59 -0.37
CA ILE A 6 -3.56 15.89 -0.93
C ILE A 6 -2.24 16.67 -1.07
N LEU A 7 -1.79 16.86 -2.31
CA LEU A 7 -0.57 17.57 -2.60
C LEU A 7 -0.72 19.06 -2.32
N ASN A 8 0.30 19.66 -1.71
CA ASN A 8 0.41 21.12 -1.64
C ASN A 8 0.80 21.68 -3.03
N LYS A 9 0.26 22.84 -3.40
CA LYS A 9 0.55 23.53 -4.68
C LYS A 9 2.05 23.75 -4.90
N LYS A 10 2.84 23.91 -3.84
CA LYS A 10 4.29 24.15 -3.91
C LYS A 10 5.13 22.89 -4.13
N ILE A 11 4.53 21.69 -4.11
CA ILE A 11 5.31 20.45 -4.24
C ILE A 11 5.85 20.29 -5.67
N ASN A 12 7.14 19.97 -5.80
CA ASN A 12 7.70 19.57 -7.09
C ASN A 12 7.14 18.21 -7.55
N THR A 13 6.13 18.25 -8.42
CA THR A 13 5.44 17.07 -8.95
C THR A 13 6.28 16.27 -9.95
N LYS A 14 7.35 16.84 -10.52
CA LYS A 14 8.26 16.12 -11.43
C LYS A 14 8.94 14.95 -10.73
N LEU A 15 9.20 15.07 -9.43
CA LEU A 15 9.76 14.00 -8.59
C LEU A 15 8.82 12.80 -8.40
N LEU A 16 7.54 12.93 -8.73
CA LEU A 16 6.51 11.92 -8.46
C LEU A 16 6.12 11.10 -9.70
N LYS A 17 6.57 11.45 -10.90
CA LYS A 17 6.06 10.81 -12.14
C LYS A 17 6.48 9.36 -12.34
N ASP A 18 7.54 8.89 -11.67
CA ASP A 18 8.16 7.60 -12.03
C ASP A 18 8.29 6.60 -10.87
N SER A 19 7.26 6.54 -10.01
CA SER A 19 7.32 5.80 -8.75
C SER A 19 7.59 4.29 -8.87
N LYS A 20 7.34 3.71 -10.06
CA LYS A 20 7.57 2.29 -10.37
C LYS A 20 9.02 1.98 -10.75
N LEU A 21 9.79 2.95 -11.23
CA LEU A 21 11.23 2.82 -11.51
C LEU A 21 12.13 3.20 -10.32
N LEU A 22 11.53 3.65 -9.22
CA LEU A 22 12.29 4.07 -8.05
C LEU A 22 12.91 2.89 -7.28
N SER A 23 14.21 3.01 -7.04
CA SER A 23 14.91 2.20 -6.04
C SER A 23 14.24 2.33 -4.66
N LYS A 24 14.47 1.34 -3.79
CA LYS A 24 13.95 1.36 -2.41
C LYS A 24 14.38 2.64 -1.67
N GLN A 25 15.65 3.02 -1.81
CA GLN A 25 16.21 4.21 -1.16
C GLN A 25 15.53 5.50 -1.66
N ASN A 26 15.32 5.63 -2.97
CA ASN A 26 14.66 6.81 -3.55
C ASN A 26 13.19 6.88 -3.12
N ARG A 27 12.48 5.75 -3.04
CA ARG A 27 11.12 5.71 -2.48
C ARG A 27 11.06 6.15 -1.03
N GLU A 28 12.03 5.78 -0.20
CA GLU A 28 12.06 6.18 1.21
C GLU A 28 12.33 7.69 1.35
N LYS A 29 13.25 8.25 0.56
CA LYS A 29 13.50 9.70 0.46
C LYS A 29 12.23 10.44 0.03
N LEU A 30 11.58 10.00 -1.05
CA LEU A 30 10.35 10.62 -1.54
C LEU A 30 9.19 10.49 -0.56
N ASN A 31 9.06 9.36 0.14
CA ASN A 31 8.07 9.21 1.20
C ASN A 31 8.28 10.27 2.29
N ILE A 32 9.51 10.55 2.72
CA ILE A 32 9.78 11.62 3.71
C ILE A 32 9.38 12.99 3.14
N TYR A 33 9.80 13.27 1.91
CA TYR A 33 9.49 14.53 1.24
C TYR A 33 7.98 14.77 1.08
N ILE A 34 7.22 13.79 0.60
CA ILE A 34 5.76 13.85 0.47
C ILE A 34 5.13 14.11 1.85
N LYS A 35 5.55 13.36 2.88
CA LYS A 35 4.98 13.48 4.22
C LYS A 35 5.19 14.85 4.87
N LYS A 36 6.32 15.51 4.58
CA LYS A 36 6.64 16.85 5.07
C LYS A 36 5.88 17.96 4.33
N ASN A 37 5.49 17.72 3.08
CA ASN A 37 5.01 18.78 2.18
C ASN A 37 3.56 18.57 1.70
N SER A 38 2.81 17.62 2.25
CA SER A 38 1.46 17.30 1.80
C SER A 38 0.61 16.81 2.96
N SER A 39 -0.71 16.93 2.82
CA SER A 39 -1.62 16.19 3.69
C SER A 39 -1.66 14.74 3.22
N TRP A 40 -1.58 13.80 4.15
CA TRP A 40 -1.56 12.39 3.83
C TRP A 40 -2.10 11.54 4.97
N SER A 41 -2.54 10.35 4.63
CA SER A 41 -3.00 9.36 5.61
C SER A 41 -2.76 7.94 5.08
N ILE A 42 -2.93 6.96 5.96
CA ILE A 42 -2.79 5.53 5.64
C ILE A 42 -4.01 4.77 6.14
N GLY A 43 -4.53 3.91 5.28
CA GLY A 43 -5.47 2.86 5.62
C GLY A 43 -4.84 1.48 5.49
N LYS A 44 -5.27 0.54 6.35
CA LYS A 44 -4.85 -0.86 6.28
C LYS A 44 -6.07 -1.76 6.38
N ALA A 45 -5.97 -2.92 5.74
CA ALA A 45 -6.80 -4.08 5.98
C ALA A 45 -5.87 -5.21 6.44
N SER A 46 -6.27 -5.89 7.51
CA SER A 46 -5.57 -7.01 8.12
C SER A 46 -5.69 -8.27 7.27
N VAL A 47 -4.91 -9.30 7.59
CA VAL A 47 -5.03 -10.62 6.96
C VAL A 47 -6.43 -11.19 7.15
N LYS A 48 -6.98 -11.11 8.37
CA LYS A 48 -8.35 -11.56 8.68
C LYS A 48 -9.40 -10.88 7.79
N GLU A 49 -9.24 -9.58 7.54
CA GLU A 49 -10.16 -8.85 6.66
C GLU A 49 -9.97 -9.20 5.18
N ILE A 50 -8.75 -9.50 4.75
CA ILE A 50 -8.48 -9.99 3.38
C ILE A 50 -9.12 -11.37 3.19
N GLU A 51 -9.03 -12.24 4.18
CA GLU A 51 -9.66 -13.57 4.14
C GLU A 51 -11.18 -13.47 4.15
N LYS A 52 -11.76 -12.57 4.96
CA LYS A 52 -13.21 -12.35 5.03
C LYS A 52 -13.80 -11.72 3.76
N PHE A 53 -13.14 -10.70 3.21
CA PHE A 53 -13.74 -9.86 2.17
C PHE A 53 -13.21 -10.12 0.77
N ASN A 54 -12.19 -10.98 0.60
CA ASN A 54 -11.30 -11.04 -0.56
C ASN A 54 -10.39 -9.80 -0.70
N ILE A 55 -9.38 -9.91 -1.57
CA ILE A 55 -8.35 -8.88 -1.73
C ILE A 55 -8.85 -7.57 -2.34
N LEU A 56 -9.83 -7.64 -3.24
CA LEU A 56 -10.39 -6.46 -3.88
C LEU A 56 -11.13 -5.61 -2.84
N ASN A 57 -12.09 -6.21 -2.13
CA ASN A 57 -12.87 -5.47 -1.13
C ASN A 57 -12.04 -5.05 0.07
N ALA A 58 -11.06 -5.86 0.50
CA ALA A 58 -10.11 -5.45 1.54
C ALA A 58 -9.24 -4.26 1.10
N SER A 59 -8.91 -4.17 -0.18
CA SER A 59 -8.21 -3.01 -0.74
C SER A 59 -9.11 -1.77 -0.75
N LEU A 60 -10.38 -1.89 -1.17
CA LEU A 60 -11.37 -0.81 -1.10
C LEU A 60 -11.61 -0.34 0.35
N LEU A 61 -11.68 -1.27 1.30
CA LEU A 61 -11.77 -0.95 2.73
C LEU A 61 -10.56 -0.17 3.23
N ALA A 62 -9.35 -0.57 2.82
CA ALA A 62 -8.13 0.18 3.15
C ALA A 62 -8.14 1.58 2.52
N MET A 63 -8.60 1.74 1.27
CA MET A 63 -8.74 3.06 0.62
C MET A 63 -9.73 3.95 1.36
N LYS A 64 -10.92 3.41 1.72
CA LYS A 64 -11.92 4.11 2.54
C LYS A 64 -11.35 4.62 3.86
N ARG A 65 -10.58 3.78 4.54
CA ARG A 65 -9.89 4.14 5.79
C ARG A 65 -8.81 5.21 5.58
N ALA A 66 -8.09 5.19 4.47
CA ALA A 66 -7.11 6.23 4.17
C ALA A 66 -7.85 7.56 3.92
N ILE A 67 -8.80 7.59 3.01
CA ILE A 67 -9.56 8.80 2.63
C ILE A 67 -10.19 9.46 3.86
N LYS A 68 -10.90 8.69 4.70
CA LYS A 68 -11.55 9.21 5.91
C LYS A 68 -10.59 9.71 7.00
N LYS A 69 -9.32 9.35 6.95
CA LYS A 69 -8.29 9.76 7.91
C LYS A 69 -7.49 10.99 7.46
N LEU A 70 -7.77 11.52 6.28
CA LEU A 70 -7.20 12.81 5.90
C LEU A 70 -7.70 13.87 6.88
N ASP A 71 -6.79 14.76 7.27
CA ASP A 71 -7.08 15.95 8.09
C ASP A 71 -8.03 16.93 7.39
N LYS A 72 -8.03 16.92 6.04
CA LYS A 72 -8.88 17.76 5.21
C LYS A 72 -9.70 16.91 4.26
N LYS A 73 -10.98 17.26 4.12
CA LYS A 73 -11.88 16.62 3.15
C LYS A 73 -11.54 17.09 1.73
N PRO A 74 -11.12 16.22 0.80
CA PRO A 74 -10.88 16.60 -0.59
C PRO A 74 -12.18 16.82 -1.36
N ASN A 75 -12.18 17.75 -2.33
CA ASN A 75 -13.30 17.98 -3.23
C ASN A 75 -13.48 16.85 -4.25
N LEU A 76 -12.38 16.21 -4.65
CA LEU A 76 -12.36 15.09 -5.59
C LEU A 76 -11.26 14.09 -5.17
N VAL A 77 -11.60 12.81 -5.14
CA VAL A 77 -10.66 11.73 -4.88
C VAL A 77 -10.47 10.94 -6.17
N ILE A 78 -9.23 10.86 -6.63
CA ILE A 78 -8.85 9.99 -7.74
C ILE A 78 -8.26 8.68 -7.19
N ILE A 79 -8.77 7.56 -7.68
CA ILE A 79 -8.36 6.22 -7.28
C ILE A 79 -7.71 5.50 -8.46
N ASP A 80 -6.58 4.85 -8.23
CA ASP A 80 -5.96 3.97 -9.20
C ASP A 80 -6.73 2.65 -9.35
N GLY A 81 -7.13 2.34 -10.57
CA GLY A 81 -7.86 1.11 -10.92
C GLY A 81 -9.22 1.37 -11.56
N ASN A 82 -10.09 0.38 -11.49
CA ASN A 82 -11.43 0.37 -12.11
C ASN A 82 -12.57 0.25 -11.10
N LYS A 83 -12.28 0.36 -9.80
CA LYS A 83 -13.25 0.26 -8.71
C LYS A 83 -13.05 1.39 -7.71
N ILE A 84 -14.14 1.84 -7.11
CA ILE A 84 -14.15 2.88 -6.06
C ILE A 84 -14.75 2.30 -4.77
N PRO A 85 -14.28 2.71 -3.58
CA PRO A 85 -14.91 2.37 -2.32
C PRO A 85 -16.19 3.18 -2.12
N GLU A 86 -17.18 2.57 -1.47
CA GLU A 86 -18.41 3.27 -1.12
C GLU A 86 -18.20 4.20 0.08
N ILE A 87 -18.25 5.51 -0.19
CA ILE A 87 -18.10 6.57 0.79
C ILE A 87 -19.16 7.65 0.53
N LYS A 88 -20.18 7.73 1.40
CA LYS A 88 -21.20 8.79 1.34
C LYS A 88 -20.54 10.17 1.45
N ASN A 89 -21.07 11.14 0.70
CA ASN A 89 -20.66 12.55 0.70
C ASN A 89 -19.23 12.82 0.20
N TYR A 90 -18.68 11.96 -0.66
CA TYR A 90 -17.41 12.19 -1.34
C TYR A 90 -17.59 12.04 -2.85
N ASN A 91 -16.88 12.86 -3.63
CA ASN A 91 -16.78 12.71 -5.09
C ASN A 91 -15.56 11.85 -5.42
N LEU A 92 -15.79 10.67 -5.97
CA LEU A 92 -14.73 9.69 -6.30
C LEU A 92 -14.74 9.40 -7.80
N LYS A 93 -13.54 9.32 -8.38
CA LYS A 93 -13.35 8.82 -9.74
C LYS A 93 -12.22 7.78 -9.75
N SER A 94 -12.45 6.66 -10.43
CA SER A 94 -11.39 5.68 -10.70
C SER A 94 -10.79 5.91 -12.07
N ILE A 95 -9.46 5.83 -12.18
CA ILE A 95 -8.74 5.90 -13.44
C ILE A 95 -7.74 4.75 -13.47
N ILE A 96 -7.73 4.00 -14.57
CA ILE A 96 -6.77 2.90 -14.76
C ILE A 96 -5.36 3.47 -14.95
N LYS A 97 -4.41 2.95 -14.15
CA LYS A 97 -3.01 3.41 -14.10
C LYS A 97 -2.91 4.89 -13.74
N ALA A 98 -3.77 5.37 -12.84
CA ALA A 98 -3.75 6.74 -12.38
C ALA A 98 -2.45 7.09 -11.68
N ASP A 99 -1.80 6.11 -11.05
CA ASP A 99 -0.50 6.27 -10.40
C ASP A 99 0.63 6.65 -11.36
N GLN A 100 0.48 6.34 -12.66
CA GLN A 100 1.43 6.75 -13.72
C GLN A 100 1.09 8.11 -14.33
N LYS A 101 -0.14 8.60 -14.12
CA LYS A 101 -0.68 9.78 -14.82
C LYS A 101 -0.84 10.98 -13.89
N ILE A 102 -1.13 10.74 -12.63
CA ILE A 102 -1.57 11.76 -11.67
C ILE A 102 -0.60 11.78 -10.48
N PRO A 103 0.11 12.91 -10.25
CA PRO A 103 1.13 13.01 -9.21
C PRO A 103 0.64 12.69 -7.80
N SER A 104 -0.59 13.08 -7.43
CA SER A 104 -1.15 12.78 -6.09
C SER A 104 -1.39 11.29 -5.88
N VAL A 105 -1.79 10.57 -6.93
CA VAL A 105 -2.00 9.12 -6.89
C VAL A 105 -0.65 8.39 -6.82
N SER A 106 0.35 8.86 -7.56
CA SER A 106 1.73 8.36 -7.43
C SER A 106 2.29 8.58 -6.02
N ALA A 107 2.07 9.76 -5.44
CA ALA A 107 2.47 10.03 -4.05
C ALA A 107 1.77 9.07 -3.07
N ALA A 108 0.46 8.84 -3.24
CA ALA A 108 -0.29 7.89 -2.42
C ALA A 108 0.24 6.45 -2.54
N SER A 109 0.64 6.01 -3.74
CA SER A 109 1.21 4.69 -3.97
C SER A 109 2.57 4.54 -3.27
N ILE A 110 3.43 5.57 -3.31
CA ILE A 110 4.71 5.63 -2.57
C ILE A 110 4.46 5.49 -1.07
N ILE A 111 3.57 6.32 -0.50
CA ILE A 111 3.23 6.29 0.93
C ILE A 111 2.73 4.89 1.34
N ALA A 112 1.83 4.29 0.55
CA ALA A 112 1.29 2.96 0.82
C ALA A 112 2.39 1.89 0.80
N LYS A 113 3.25 1.90 -0.22
CA LYS A 113 4.31 0.92 -0.43
C LYS A 113 5.36 0.98 0.67
N VAL A 114 5.91 2.16 0.95
CA VAL A 114 6.93 2.34 1.99
C VAL A 114 6.39 1.94 3.37
N SER A 115 5.14 2.28 3.66
CA SER A 115 4.51 1.94 4.94
C SER A 115 4.30 0.43 5.09
N ARG A 116 3.84 -0.25 4.03
CA ARG A 116 3.67 -1.71 4.03
C ARG A 116 5.00 -2.42 4.18
N ASP A 117 6.03 -2.00 3.45
CA ASP A 117 7.35 -2.64 3.52
C ASP A 117 8.01 -2.40 4.89
N LYS A 118 7.88 -1.20 5.48
CA LYS A 118 8.33 -0.92 6.85
C LYS A 118 7.65 -1.84 7.86
N PHE A 119 6.35 -2.10 7.71
CA PHE A 119 5.62 -3.02 8.58
C PHE A 119 6.16 -4.45 8.47
N ILE A 120 6.34 -4.98 7.26
CA ILE A 120 6.85 -6.35 7.08
C ILE A 120 8.30 -6.49 7.60
N ARG A 121 9.16 -5.50 7.37
CA ARG A 121 10.52 -5.50 7.95
C ARG A 121 10.52 -5.40 9.47
N LYS A 122 9.52 -4.77 10.09
CA LYS A 122 9.37 -4.81 11.55
C LYS A 122 8.99 -6.21 12.01
N LEU A 123 8.12 -6.90 11.27
CA LEU A 123 7.73 -8.28 11.56
C LEU A 123 8.90 -9.27 11.45
N SER A 124 9.83 -9.06 10.51
CA SER A 124 10.99 -9.96 10.34
C SER A 124 11.86 -10.07 11.59
N LYS A 125 11.85 -9.07 12.48
CA LYS A 125 12.54 -9.15 13.79
C LYS A 125 12.00 -10.27 14.67
N LYS A 126 10.69 -10.54 14.61
CA LYS A 126 10.02 -11.64 15.32
C LYS A 126 9.97 -12.93 14.50
N PHE A 127 9.86 -12.82 13.17
CA PHE A 127 9.75 -13.94 12.24
C PHE A 127 10.97 -14.02 11.32
N LYS A 128 12.12 -14.42 11.89
CA LYS A 128 13.44 -14.32 11.25
C LYS A 128 13.62 -15.24 10.03
N ASN A 129 12.87 -16.34 9.95
CA ASN A 129 13.12 -17.40 8.97
C ASN A 129 12.59 -17.11 7.56
N TYR A 130 11.65 -16.17 7.40
CA TYR A 130 10.91 -15.97 6.14
C TYR A 130 11.58 -15.01 5.15
N GLY A 131 12.71 -14.40 5.51
CA GLY A 131 13.42 -13.43 4.65
C GLY A 131 12.70 -12.08 4.49
N TRP A 132 11.74 -11.77 5.37
CA TRP A 132 10.88 -10.58 5.29
C TRP A 132 11.63 -9.25 5.40
N GLU A 133 12.85 -9.27 5.91
CA GLU A 133 13.77 -8.13 5.94
C GLU A 133 14.14 -7.64 4.54
N THR A 134 14.23 -8.55 3.57
CA THR A 134 14.56 -8.25 2.17
C THR A 134 13.32 -8.34 1.28
N ASN A 135 12.62 -9.49 1.29
CA ASN A 135 11.54 -9.75 0.36
C ASN A 135 10.22 -9.06 0.73
N CYS A 136 10.11 -8.43 1.90
CA CYS A 136 8.91 -7.74 2.35
C CYS A 136 7.62 -8.58 2.18
N GLY A 137 7.67 -9.89 2.34
CA GLY A 137 6.52 -10.80 2.24
C GLY A 137 6.11 -11.18 0.81
N TYR A 138 6.90 -10.84 -0.22
CA TYR A 138 6.70 -11.38 -1.57
C TYR A 138 7.20 -12.84 -1.66
N GLY A 139 6.60 -13.65 -2.54
CA GLY A 139 6.88 -15.08 -2.72
C GLY A 139 8.21 -15.39 -3.41
N THR A 140 9.32 -14.86 -2.88
CA THR A 140 10.67 -15.19 -3.36
C THR A 140 11.04 -16.65 -3.06
N LYS A 141 12.02 -17.22 -3.76
CA LYS A 141 12.51 -18.59 -3.50
C LYS A 141 12.84 -18.81 -2.01
N LYS A 142 13.55 -17.86 -1.36
CA LYS A 142 13.85 -17.89 0.09
C LYS A 142 12.57 -17.97 0.93
N HIS A 143 11.56 -17.18 0.59
CA HIS A 143 10.28 -17.16 1.33
C HIS A 143 9.51 -18.48 1.17
N LEU A 144 9.45 -19.01 -0.05
CA LEU A 144 8.76 -20.27 -0.32
C LEU A 144 9.44 -21.46 0.36
N LEU A 145 10.78 -21.50 0.37
CA LEU A 145 11.53 -22.51 1.11
C LEU A 145 11.28 -22.41 2.62
N ALA A 146 11.25 -21.20 3.17
CA ALA A 146 10.91 -20.98 4.58
C ALA A 146 9.48 -21.41 4.91
N LEU A 147 8.52 -21.14 4.04
CA LEU A 147 7.15 -21.61 4.19
C LEU A 147 7.06 -23.15 4.23
N LYS A 148 7.78 -23.84 3.34
CA LYS A 148 7.85 -25.31 3.35
C LYS A 148 8.48 -25.86 4.63
N LYS A 149 9.49 -25.18 5.17
CA LYS A 149 10.24 -25.64 6.36
C LYS A 149 9.56 -25.30 7.69
N PHE A 150 8.94 -24.12 7.80
CA PHE A 150 8.45 -23.57 9.07
C PHE A 150 6.93 -23.36 9.10
N GLY A 151 6.22 -23.67 8.02
CA GLY A 151 4.79 -23.46 7.88
C GLY A 151 4.37 -22.00 7.76
N ALA A 152 3.09 -21.77 7.51
CA ALA A 152 2.49 -20.44 7.39
C ALA A 152 2.14 -19.84 8.77
N THR A 153 2.66 -18.64 9.05
CA THR A 153 2.24 -17.82 10.20
C THR A 153 0.87 -17.15 10.00
N HIS A 154 0.28 -16.59 11.06
CA HIS A 154 -0.95 -15.78 11.00
C HIS A 154 -0.84 -14.47 10.19
N HIS A 155 0.38 -14.08 9.75
CA HIS A 155 0.59 -12.94 8.86
C HIS A 155 0.57 -13.32 7.37
N HIS A 156 0.56 -14.61 7.05
CA HIS A 156 0.35 -15.12 5.71
C HIS A 156 -1.12 -15.11 5.35
N ARG A 157 -1.44 -14.87 4.08
CA ARG A 157 -2.81 -14.92 3.56
C ARG A 157 -3.07 -16.36 3.13
N LYS A 158 -3.74 -17.14 3.96
CA LYS A 158 -3.83 -18.60 3.75
C LYS A 158 -4.58 -18.95 2.48
N THR A 159 -5.50 -18.11 2.03
CA THR A 159 -6.28 -18.30 0.80
C THR A 159 -5.52 -17.98 -0.49
N PHE A 160 -4.29 -17.45 -0.41
CA PHE A 160 -3.54 -17.06 -1.61
C PHE A 160 -2.67 -18.21 -2.11
N ALA A 161 -2.53 -18.34 -3.44
CA ALA A 161 -1.47 -19.16 -4.01
C ALA A 161 -0.07 -18.58 -3.69
N PRO A 162 0.94 -19.41 -3.38
CA PRO A 162 0.90 -20.88 -3.20
C PRO A 162 0.59 -21.33 -1.76
N ILE A 163 0.31 -20.40 -0.85
CA ILE A 163 0.16 -20.64 0.60
C ILE A 163 -1.02 -21.57 0.91
N HIS A 164 -2.11 -21.53 0.13
CA HIS A 164 -3.25 -22.43 0.33
C HIS A 164 -2.93 -23.92 0.14
N LYS A 165 -1.72 -24.26 -0.36
CA LYS A 165 -1.24 -25.64 -0.56
C LYS A 165 -0.17 -26.05 0.45
N ILE A 166 0.18 -25.19 1.41
CA ILE A 166 1.23 -25.39 2.41
C ILE A 166 0.58 -25.50 3.78
#